data_AF-A0A1I3SE63-F1
#
_entry.id   AF-A0A1I3SE63-F1
#
_cell.length_a   1.000
_cell.length_b   1.000
_cell.length_c   1.000
_cell.angle_alpha   90.00
_cell.angle_beta   90.00
_cell.angle_gamma   90.00
#
_symmetry.space_group_name_H-M   'P 1'
#
loop_
_entity.id
_entity.type
_entity.pdbx_description
1 polymer ?
#
loop_
_entity_poly.entity_id
_entity_poly.type
_entity_poly.pdbx_seq_one_letter_code
_entity_poly.pdbx_strand_id
1 'polypeptide(L)'
;MKEKISNIHLADVLLRENRPLTAKEVMDSIRRHHPHIEIDKDFVYARLNVFCSSKNIVCIMDTSVRPRTFEMKYITQAHFKPRNGVFIDFSTTVIPAGGVKDDEKKAAKNAALLCKIWDDIIRKRGKTNIS
;
A
#
# COMPACT_ATOMS: atom_id res chain seq x y z
N MET A 1 -20.57 5.61 -18.63
CA MET A 1 -20.43 6.14 -17.25
C MET A 1 -19.03 5.78 -16.79
N LYS A 2 -18.20 6.73 -16.35
CA LYS A 2 -16.85 6.40 -15.86
C LYS A 2 -16.97 5.80 -14.46
N GLU A 3 -16.24 4.72 -14.20
CA GLU A 3 -16.21 4.12 -12.88
C GLU A 3 -15.36 4.98 -11.94
N LYS A 4 -15.80 5.15 -10.69
CA LYS A 4 -15.06 5.95 -9.71
C LYS A 4 -13.89 5.16 -9.15
N ILE A 5 -12.79 5.87 -8.88
CA ILE A 5 -11.66 5.29 -8.15
C ILE A 5 -12.10 4.63 -6.84
N SER A 6 -11.42 3.56 -6.48
CA SER A 6 -11.71 2.78 -5.28
C SER A 6 -10.40 2.20 -4.74
N ASN A 7 -10.46 1.56 -3.57
CA ASN A 7 -9.27 0.99 -2.95
C ASN A 7 -8.58 -0.07 -3.82
N ILE A 8 -9.34 -0.80 -4.65
CA ILE A 8 -8.79 -1.91 -5.46
C ILE A 8 -7.81 -1.36 -6.51
N HIS A 9 -8.13 -0.22 -7.12
CA HIS A 9 -7.29 0.44 -8.12
C HIS A 9 -5.98 0.97 -7.51
N LEU A 10 -6.05 1.50 -6.28
CA LEU A 10 -4.87 1.94 -5.54
C LEU A 10 -3.96 0.78 -5.15
N ALA A 11 -4.56 -0.31 -4.65
CA ALA A 11 -3.82 -1.50 -4.25
C ALA A 11 -3.14 -2.16 -5.46
N ASP A 12 -3.85 -2.35 -6.57
CA ASP A 12 -3.29 -2.90 -7.81
C ASP A 12 -2.07 -2.11 -8.28
N VAL A 13 -2.19 -0.78 -8.39
CA VAL A 13 -1.08 0.07 -8.86
C VAL A 13 0.13 0.00 -7.95
N LEU A 14 -0.06 0.09 -6.63
CA LEU A 14 1.06 0.07 -5.69
C LEU A 14 1.79 -1.29 -5.68
N LEU A 15 1.05 -2.39 -5.85
CA LEU A 15 1.61 -3.74 -5.94
C LEU A 15 2.29 -4.01 -7.28
N ARG A 16 1.71 -3.51 -8.36
CA ARG A 16 2.23 -3.67 -9.72
C ARG A 16 3.54 -2.93 -9.92
N GLU A 17 3.65 -1.71 -9.40
CA GLU A 17 4.85 -0.89 -9.57
C GLU A 17 6.00 -1.33 -8.65
N ASN A 18 5.70 -2.01 -7.54
CA ASN A 18 6.65 -2.63 -6.61
C ASN A 18 7.86 -1.73 -6.26
N ARG A 19 7.58 -0.44 -6.05
CA ARG A 19 8.56 0.58 -5.68
C ARG A 19 7.87 1.72 -4.92
N PRO A 20 8.62 2.57 -4.21
CA PRO A 20 8.07 3.79 -3.64
C PRO A 20 7.51 4.73 -4.74
N LEU A 21 6.27 5.19 -4.56
CA LEU A 21 5.58 6.13 -5.43
C LEU A 21 5.10 7.36 -4.68
N THR A 22 5.23 8.54 -5.26
CA THR A 22 4.49 9.71 -4.82
C THR A 22 2.99 9.56 -5.14
N ALA A 23 2.12 10.27 -4.42
CA ALA A 23 0.68 10.28 -4.73
C ALA A 23 0.40 10.71 -6.19
N LYS A 24 1.23 11.60 -6.76
CA LYS A 24 1.17 11.98 -8.17
C LYS A 24 1.45 10.79 -9.08
N GLU A 25 2.54 10.08 -8.85
CA GLU A 25 2.89 8.89 -9.62
C GLU A 25 1.84 7.77 -9.48
N VAL A 26 1.22 7.62 -8.30
CA VAL A 26 0.09 6.70 -8.12
C VAL A 26 -1.05 7.08 -9.05
N MET A 27 -1.47 8.36 -9.07
CA MET A 27 -2.51 8.82 -9.99
C MET A 27 -2.13 8.64 -11.46
N ASP A 28 -0.89 8.94 -11.82
CA ASP A 28 -0.40 8.76 -13.20
C ASP A 28 -0.36 7.27 -13.59
N SER A 29 -0.01 6.38 -12.67
CA SER A 29 -0.05 4.94 -12.90
C SER A 29 -1.50 4.41 -13.00
N ILE A 30 -2.45 4.95 -12.21
CA ILE A 30 -3.88 4.65 -12.39
C ILE A 30 -4.37 5.08 -13.77
N ARG A 31 -3.98 6.26 -14.26
CA ARG A 31 -4.36 6.69 -15.63
C ARG A 31 -3.81 5.74 -16.70
N ARG A 32 -2.63 5.17 -16.48
CA ARG A 32 -1.99 4.24 -17.42
C ARG A 32 -2.67 2.86 -17.41
N HIS A 33 -2.89 2.27 -16.24
CA HIS A 33 -3.38 0.90 -16.11
C HIS A 33 -4.91 0.79 -16.06
N HIS A 34 -5.58 1.86 -15.62
CA HIS A 34 -7.05 1.94 -15.45
C HIS A 34 -7.61 3.22 -16.11
N PRO A 35 -7.46 3.40 -17.44
CA PRO A 35 -7.78 4.66 -18.13
C PRO A 35 -9.27 5.05 -18.09
N HIS A 36 -10.14 4.10 -17.80
CA HIS A 36 -11.59 4.28 -17.69
C HIS A 36 -12.03 4.80 -16.31
N ILE A 37 -11.11 4.84 -15.33
CA ILE A 37 -11.39 5.27 -13.96
C ILE A 37 -11.30 6.78 -13.82
N GLU A 38 -12.32 7.36 -13.20
CA GLU A 38 -12.33 8.75 -12.79
C GLU A 38 -11.56 8.92 -11.47
N ILE A 39 -10.49 9.72 -11.52
CA ILE A 39 -9.60 9.95 -10.39
C ILE A 39 -10.09 11.14 -9.56
N ASP A 40 -10.41 10.86 -8.31
CA ASP A 40 -10.60 11.86 -7.26
C ASP A 40 -9.29 12.00 -6.46
N LYS A 41 -8.66 13.18 -6.51
CA LYS A 41 -7.37 13.44 -5.85
C LYS A 41 -7.49 13.34 -4.32
N ASP A 42 -8.55 13.90 -3.75
CA ASP A 42 -8.74 13.93 -2.30
C ASP A 42 -8.98 12.52 -1.78
N PHE A 43 -9.72 11.71 -2.55
CA PHE A 43 -9.87 10.29 -2.28
C PHE A 43 -8.52 9.56 -2.27
N VAL A 44 -7.65 9.79 -3.27
CA VAL A 44 -6.33 9.14 -3.34
C VAL A 44 -5.50 9.44 -2.10
N TYR A 45 -5.36 10.72 -1.72
CA TYR A 45 -4.59 11.09 -0.54
C TYR A 45 -5.18 10.52 0.75
N ALA A 46 -6.49 10.60 0.93
CA ALA A 46 -7.17 10.04 2.09
C ALA A 46 -6.93 8.53 2.20
N ARG A 47 -7.02 7.79 1.08
CA ARG A 47 -6.86 6.34 1.08
C ARG A 47 -5.42 5.87 1.23
N LEU A 48 -4.44 6.59 0.67
CA LEU A 48 -3.03 6.28 0.91
C LEU A 48 -2.67 6.38 2.40
N ASN A 49 -3.18 7.39 3.11
CA ASN A 49 -3.01 7.49 4.56
C ASN A 49 -3.71 6.35 5.30
N VAL A 50 -4.93 5.99 4.89
CA VAL A 50 -5.65 4.86 5.48
C VAL A 50 -4.88 3.55 5.30
N PHE A 51 -4.30 3.31 4.12
CA PHE A 51 -3.49 2.12 3.86
C PHE A 51 -2.30 2.03 4.81
N CYS A 52 -1.61 3.14 5.09
CA CYS A 52 -0.48 3.17 6.03
C CYS A 52 -0.91 2.88 7.49
N SER A 53 -2.16 3.17 7.85
CA SER A 53 -2.71 2.93 9.19
C SER A 53 -3.41 1.57 9.37
N SER A 54 -3.60 0.82 8.28
CA SER A 54 -4.38 -0.41 8.29
C SER A 54 -3.60 -1.57 8.89
N LYS A 55 -4.28 -2.42 9.69
CA LYS A 55 -3.68 -3.65 10.25
C LYS A 55 -3.55 -4.78 9.23
N ASN A 56 -4.25 -4.65 8.11
CA ASN A 56 -4.41 -5.67 7.08
C ASN A 56 -3.60 -5.36 5.81
N ILE A 57 -2.84 -4.26 5.84
CA ILE A 57 -2.08 -3.73 4.73
C ILE A 57 -0.74 -3.27 5.30
N VAL A 58 0.37 -3.64 4.68
CA VAL A 58 1.68 -3.06 4.97
C VAL A 58 1.99 -2.08 3.86
N CYS A 59 1.64 -0.83 4.09
CA CYS A 59 2.01 0.30 3.23
C CYS A 59 2.97 1.20 4.00
N ILE A 60 4.19 1.36 3.49
CA ILE A 60 5.23 2.18 4.10
C ILE A 60 5.13 3.58 3.50
N MET A 61 4.95 4.58 4.35
CA MET A 61 5.09 5.98 3.97
C MET A 61 6.47 6.49 4.35
N ASP A 62 7.26 6.94 3.36
CA ASP A 62 8.51 7.63 3.63
C ASP A 62 8.23 9.14 3.82
N THR A 63 8.45 9.60 5.04
CA THR A 63 8.29 11.00 5.43
C THR A 63 9.60 11.80 5.35
N SER A 64 10.74 11.14 5.08
CA SER A 64 12.05 11.76 4.95
C SER A 64 12.24 12.48 3.61
N VAL A 65 11.45 12.11 2.60
CA VAL A 65 11.46 12.73 1.26
C VAL A 65 10.21 13.59 1.02
N ARG A 66 10.35 14.61 0.16
CA ARG A 66 9.24 15.43 -0.33
C ARG A 66 9.21 15.46 -1.86
N PRO A 67 8.06 15.19 -2.52
CA PRO A 67 6.80 14.72 -1.93
C PRO A 67 6.95 13.36 -1.23
N ARG A 68 6.10 13.08 -0.22
CA ARG A 68 6.11 11.79 0.48
C ARG A 68 5.88 10.66 -0.50
N THR A 69 6.53 9.53 -0.28
CA THR A 69 6.36 8.33 -1.09
C THR A 69 5.65 7.23 -0.30
N PHE A 70 4.99 6.35 -1.03
CA PHE A 70 4.19 5.25 -0.52
C PHE A 70 4.61 3.97 -1.24
N GLU A 71 4.84 2.91 -0.48
CA GLU A 71 5.23 1.61 -1.02
C GLU A 71 4.40 0.51 -0.37
N MET A 72 3.73 -0.29 -1.19
CA MET A 72 2.96 -1.43 -0.72
C MET A 72 3.85 -2.67 -0.64
N LYS A 73 3.96 -3.27 0.54
CA LYS A 73 4.71 -4.52 0.75
C LYS A 73 3.79 -5.74 0.87
N TYR A 74 2.61 -5.55 1.44
CA TYR A 74 1.68 -6.65 1.71
C TYR A 74 0.22 -6.18 1.85
N ILE A 75 -0.70 -7.07 1.51
CA ILE A 75 -2.13 -6.89 1.68
C ILE A 75 -2.80 -8.25 1.90
N THR A 76 -3.75 -8.37 2.82
CA THR A 76 -4.55 -9.60 2.95
C THR A 76 -5.62 -9.69 1.87
N GLN A 77 -5.70 -10.83 1.20
CA GLN A 77 -6.68 -11.10 0.14
C GLN A 77 -8.14 -10.96 0.63
N ALA A 78 -8.40 -11.30 1.90
CA ALA A 78 -9.73 -11.19 2.52
C ALA A 78 -10.34 -9.78 2.45
N HIS A 79 -9.52 -8.73 2.36
CA HIS A 79 -9.98 -7.34 2.30
C HIS A 79 -10.31 -6.85 0.88
N PHE A 80 -9.91 -7.58 -0.16
CA PHE A 80 -10.11 -7.19 -1.55
C PHE A 80 -10.85 -8.29 -2.28
N LYS A 81 -12.19 -8.21 -2.19
CA LYS A 81 -13.05 -8.99 -3.08
C LYS A 81 -12.98 -8.34 -4.48
N PRO A 82 -12.54 -9.07 -5.52
CA PRO A 82 -12.61 -8.58 -6.89
C PRO A 82 -14.03 -8.11 -7.20
N ARG A 83 -14.16 -6.90 -7.74
CA ARG A 83 -15.41 -6.42 -8.35
C ARG A 83 -15.08 -6.03 -9.80
N ASN A 84 -16.04 -6.25 -10.70
CA ASN A 84 -15.98 -5.79 -12.09
C ASN A 84 -14.75 -6.29 -12.90
N GLY A 85 -14.26 -7.50 -12.65
CA GLY A 85 -13.15 -8.08 -13.43
C GLY A 85 -11.76 -7.54 -13.09
N VAL A 86 -11.63 -6.68 -12.08
CA VAL A 86 -10.32 -6.22 -11.59
C VAL A 86 -9.66 -7.34 -10.78
N PHE A 87 -8.59 -7.91 -11.32
CA PHE A 87 -7.74 -8.89 -10.65
C PHE A 87 -6.50 -8.19 -10.11
N ILE A 88 -6.27 -8.31 -8.80
CA ILE A 88 -5.00 -7.88 -8.19
C ILE A 88 -4.03 -9.06 -8.31
N ASP A 89 -2.89 -8.81 -8.95
CA ASP A 89 -1.78 -9.75 -8.92
C ASP A 89 -1.08 -9.69 -7.56
N PHE A 90 -1.27 -10.72 -6.75
CA PHE A 90 -0.62 -10.85 -5.46
C PHE A 90 0.72 -11.58 -5.54
N SER A 91 1.17 -12.03 -6.71
CA SER A 91 2.48 -12.69 -6.85
C SER A 91 3.65 -11.74 -6.55
N THR A 92 3.41 -10.43 -6.65
CA THR A 92 4.41 -9.38 -6.39
C THR A 92 4.45 -8.93 -4.92
N THR A 93 3.59 -9.46 -4.04
CA THR A 93 3.63 -9.11 -2.61
C THR A 93 4.83 -9.74 -1.93
N VAL A 94 5.59 -8.94 -1.16
CA VAL A 94 6.82 -9.38 -0.46
C VAL A 94 6.51 -10.37 0.68
N ILE A 95 5.25 -10.50 1.07
CA ILE A 95 4.75 -11.55 1.97
C ILE A 95 3.73 -12.37 1.16
N PRO A 96 3.95 -13.68 0.93
CA PRO A 96 3.15 -14.47 -0.01
C PRO A 96 1.66 -14.43 0.35
N ALA A 97 0.85 -14.06 -0.64
CA ALA A 97 -0.59 -14.20 -0.56
C ALA A 97 -0.98 -15.68 -0.54
N GLY A 98 -1.70 -16.08 0.50
CA GLY A 98 -2.08 -17.47 0.70
C GLY A 98 -1.12 -18.19 1.62
N GLY A 99 -1.29 -17.95 2.91
CA GLY A 99 -1.17 -19.02 3.87
C GLY A 99 -2.53 -19.20 4.53
N VAL A 100 -2.82 -20.40 5.01
CA VAL A 100 -4.08 -20.86 5.61
C VAL A 100 -4.56 -19.86 6.69
N LYS A 101 -5.84 -19.83 7.11
CA LYS A 101 -6.38 -18.92 8.16
C LYS A 101 -5.46 -18.68 9.40
N ASP A 102 -4.58 -19.61 9.73
CA ASP A 102 -3.53 -19.44 10.76
C ASP A 102 -2.33 -18.58 10.32
N ASP A 103 -1.92 -18.65 9.06
CA ASP A 103 -0.88 -17.82 8.47
C ASP A 103 -1.31 -16.37 8.28
N GLU A 104 -2.60 -16.06 8.11
CA GLU A 104 -3.04 -14.65 8.10
C GLU A 104 -2.83 -13.98 9.46
N LYS A 105 -3.10 -14.68 10.57
CA LYS A 105 -2.77 -14.22 11.93
C LYS A 105 -1.26 -14.08 12.12
N LYS A 106 -0.49 -15.03 11.58
CA LYS A 106 0.97 -15.01 11.64
C LYS A 106 1.56 -13.88 10.79
N ALA A 107 1.02 -13.64 9.60
CA ALA A 107 1.37 -12.57 8.69
C ALA A 107 1.00 -11.21 9.29
N ALA A 108 -0.16 -11.07 9.92
CA ALA A 108 -0.54 -9.86 10.64
C ALA A 108 0.39 -9.60 11.85
N LYS A 109 0.78 -10.64 12.60
CA LYS A 109 1.78 -10.52 13.67
C LYS A 109 3.16 -10.14 13.12
N ASN A 110 3.59 -10.74 12.02
CA ASN A 110 4.86 -10.46 11.38
C ASN A 110 4.89 -9.04 10.79
N ALA A 111 3.80 -8.61 10.15
CA ALA A 111 3.60 -7.25 9.66
C ALA A 111 3.69 -6.23 10.81
N ALA A 112 2.98 -6.48 11.92
CA ALA A 112 3.04 -5.64 13.11
C ALA A 112 4.47 -5.58 13.70
N LEU A 113 5.19 -6.71 13.70
CA LEU A 113 6.58 -6.76 14.13
C LEU A 113 7.50 -5.96 13.20
N LEU A 114 7.32 -6.08 11.88
CA LEU A 114 8.09 -5.32 10.89
C LEU A 114 7.84 -3.82 11.02
N CYS A 115 6.58 -3.38 11.20
CA CYS A 115 6.27 -1.98 11.48
C CYS A 115 6.95 -1.49 12.76
N LYS A 116 6.95 -2.29 13.82
CA LYS A 116 7.63 -1.94 15.08
C LYS A 116 9.15 -1.83 14.91
N ILE A 117 9.77 -2.77 14.19
CA ILE A 117 11.21 -2.73 13.88
C ILE A 117 11.53 -1.48 13.04
N TRP A 118 10.71 -1.17 12.04
CA TRP A 118 10.86 0.00 11.20
C TRP A 118 10.75 1.30 12.00
N ASP A 119 9.74 1.42 12.87
CA ASP A 119 9.58 2.56 13.78
C ASP A 119 10.79 2.71 14.71
N ASP A 120 11.34 1.61 15.23
CA ASP A 120 12.53 1.63 16.07
C ASP A 120 13.80 2.04 15.29
N ILE A 121 13.94 1.63 14.04
CA ILE A 121 15.03 2.06 13.15
C ILE A 121 14.92 3.57 12.86
N ILE A 122 13.73 4.06 12.51
CA ILE A 122 13.48 5.49 12.30
C ILE A 122 13.80 6.28 13.57
N ARG A 123 13.33 5.81 14.73
CA ARG A 123 13.56 6.47 16.02
C ARG A 123 15.05 6.52 16.38
N LYS A 124 15.81 5.46 16.09
CA LYS A 124 17.26 5.44 16.31
C LYS A 124 18.01 6.39 15.36
N ARG A 125 17.62 6.45 14.09
CA ARG A 125 18.17 7.42 13.11
C ARG A 125 17.89 8.88 13.51
N GLY A 126 16.70 9.16 14.03
CA GLY A 126 16.35 10.50 14.53
C GLY A 126 17.21 10.97 15.72
N LYS A 127 17.73 10.03 16.53
CA LYS A 127 18.63 10.34 17.65
C LYS A 127 20.09 10.53 17.23
N THR A 128 20.50 10.04 16.06
CA THR A 128 21.89 10.16 15.58
C THR A 128 22.18 11.48 14.87
N ASN A 129 21.13 12.22 14.44
CA ASN A 129 21.26 13.52 13.80
C ASN A 129 21.17 14.72 14.77
N ILE A 130 21.17 14.47 16.08
CA ILE A 130 21.25 15.50 17.12
C ILE A 130 22.48 15.16 17.98
N SER A 131 23.66 15.43 17.44
CA SER A 131 24.94 15.44 18.16
C SER A 131 25.88 16.40 17.45
#